data_AF-A0A524G1I5-F1
#
_entry.id   AF-A0A524G1I5-F1
#
_cell.length_a   1.000
_cell.length_b   1.000
_cell.length_c   1.000
_cell.angle_alpha   90.00
_cell.angle_beta   90.00
_cell.angle_gamma   90.00
#
_symmetry.space_group_name_H-M   'P 1'
#
loop_
_entity.id
_entity.type
_entity.pdbx_description
1 polymer ?
#
loop_
_entity_poly.entity_id
_entity_poly.type
_entity_poly.pdbx_seq_one_letter_code
_entity_poly.pdbx_strand_id
1 'polypeptide(L)'
;MSESNNNRLINNDEGIIVEASLDILKKAVEKVLFEFSEKIYTADGVNKTPEDQIIPTDSILFEEHITPSPARIVIIKIDDNLWYVLSTSEPPTGGYPSGRDAMRAAQAEVKRLRIIKEYLSTQMNVKKVEDVRNWQPDMRAEAADVLDIIKEASKRWIN
;
A
#
# COMPACT_ATOMS: atom_id res chain seq x y z
N MET A 1 -28.58 -0.11 -27.17
CA MET A 1 -28.05 0.90 -26.24
C MET A 1 -27.23 0.15 -25.21
N SER A 2 -25.91 0.26 -25.29
CA SER A 2 -24.99 -0.47 -24.40
C SER A 2 -24.82 0.34 -23.11
N GLU A 3 -25.40 -0.17 -22.02
CA GLU A 3 -25.08 0.28 -20.67
C GLU A 3 -23.60 0.00 -20.41
N SER A 4 -22.79 1.05 -20.50
CA SER A 4 -21.41 1.04 -20.06
C SER A 4 -21.41 0.96 -18.53
N ASN A 5 -21.52 -0.26 -18.01
CA ASN A 5 -21.13 -0.61 -16.66
C ASN A 5 -19.64 -0.27 -16.51
N ASN A 6 -19.36 0.98 -16.15
CA ASN A 6 -18.08 1.42 -15.60
C ASN A 6 -17.90 0.82 -14.20
N ASN A 7 -17.92 -0.50 -14.10
CA ASN A 7 -17.13 -1.20 -13.09
C ASN A 7 -15.69 -1.04 -13.55
N ARG A 8 -15.08 0.11 -13.24
CA ARG A 8 -13.63 0.17 -13.08
C ARG A 8 -13.32 -0.85 -12.00
N LEU A 9 -12.91 -2.05 -12.42
CA LEU A 9 -12.26 -3.02 -11.56
C LEU A 9 -11.21 -2.24 -10.78
N ILE A 10 -11.45 -2.06 -9.49
CA ILE A 10 -10.44 -1.55 -8.59
C ILE A 10 -9.33 -2.59 -8.69
N ASN A 11 -8.20 -2.18 -9.27
CA ASN A 11 -7.02 -3.02 -9.43
C ASN A 11 -6.42 -3.16 -8.01
N ASN A 12 -7.03 -3.98 -7.15
CA ASN A 12 -6.53 -4.36 -5.82
C ASN A 12 -5.29 -5.27 -5.92
N ASP A 13 -4.51 -5.06 -6.96
CA ASP A 13 -3.68 -6.04 -7.65
C ASP A 13 -2.19 -5.66 -7.45
N GLU A 14 -1.89 -4.53 -6.81
CA GLU A 14 -0.56 -3.92 -6.76
C GLU A 14 -0.05 -3.72 -5.33
N GLY A 15 -0.16 -4.78 -4.51
CA GLY A 15 0.34 -4.79 -3.15
C GLY A 15 0.67 -6.19 -2.64
N ILE A 16 1.18 -6.22 -1.41
CA ILE A 16 1.54 -7.45 -0.71
C ILE A 16 0.80 -7.53 0.62
N ILE A 17 0.44 -8.75 1.02
CA ILE A 17 -0.03 -9.06 2.36
C ILE A 17 1.15 -9.54 3.19
N VAL A 18 1.32 -8.95 4.36
CA VAL A 18 2.46 -9.19 5.25
C VAL A 18 1.97 -9.49 6.65
N GLU A 19 2.43 -10.60 7.22
CA GLU A 19 2.28 -10.87 8.66
C GLU A 19 3.59 -10.55 9.39
N ALA A 20 3.65 -9.36 10.00
CA ALA A 20 4.82 -8.81 10.65
C ALA A 20 4.47 -7.70 11.66
N SER A 21 5.44 -7.35 12.52
CA SER A 21 5.33 -6.16 13.36
C SER A 21 5.53 -4.88 12.54
N LEU A 22 4.92 -3.78 13.01
CA LEU A 22 5.05 -2.47 12.37
C LEU A 22 6.52 -2.01 12.27
N ASP A 23 7.34 -2.29 13.29
CA ASP A 23 8.76 -1.91 13.28
C ASP A 23 9.54 -2.54 12.12
N ILE A 24 9.22 -3.78 11.75
CA ILE A 24 9.86 -4.46 10.61
C ILE A 24 9.40 -3.81 9.30
N LEU A 25 8.13 -3.44 9.21
CA LEU A 25 7.58 -2.75 8.05
C LEU A 25 8.24 -1.38 7.86
N LYS A 26 8.43 -0.60 8.93
CA LYS A 26 9.15 0.69 8.89
C LYS A 26 10.57 0.52 8.35
N LYS A 27 11.30 -0.49 8.81
CA LYS A 27 12.64 -0.82 8.28
C LYS A 27 12.64 -1.22 6.81
N ALA A 28 11.55 -1.82 6.32
CA ALA A 28 11.38 -2.15 4.91
C ALA A 28 11.17 -0.88 4.07
N VAL A 29 10.37 0.07 4.57
CA VAL A 29 10.16 1.38 3.93
C VAL A 29 11.47 2.16 3.81
N GLU A 30 12.31 2.15 4.85
CA GLU A 30 13.64 2.77 4.84
C GLU A 30 14.59 2.21 3.75
N LYS A 31 14.28 1.04 3.16
CA LYS A 31 15.07 0.50 2.03
C LYS A 31 14.74 1.15 0.70
N VAL A 32 13.59 1.81 0.59
CA VAL A 32 13.04 2.27 -0.68
C VAL A 32 12.69 3.74 -0.73
N LEU A 33 12.54 4.39 0.44
CA LEU A 33 12.28 5.82 0.52
C LEU A 33 13.50 6.56 1.09
N PHE A 34 13.79 7.73 0.52
CA PHE A 34 14.80 8.66 0.99
C PHE A 34 14.13 9.91 1.57
N GLU A 35 14.55 10.34 2.77
CA GLU A 35 14.03 11.52 3.49
C GLU A 35 12.50 11.66 3.41
N PHE A 36 11.80 10.89 4.24
CA PHE A 36 10.34 10.78 4.20
C PHE A 36 9.67 11.17 5.52
N SER A 37 8.39 11.52 5.44
CA SER A 37 7.50 11.72 6.59
C SER A 37 6.56 10.54 6.78
N GLU A 38 6.12 10.34 8.02
CA GLU A 38 5.11 9.36 8.41
C GLU A 38 3.83 10.08 8.84
N LYS A 39 2.67 9.66 8.32
CA LYS A 39 1.35 10.15 8.72
C LYS A 39 0.39 8.99 8.88
N ILE A 40 -0.43 9.02 9.93
CA ILE A 40 -1.45 7.99 10.19
C ILE A 40 -2.81 8.57 9.84
N TYR A 41 -3.62 7.78 9.16
CA TYR A 41 -4.96 8.15 8.74
C TYR A 41 -5.98 7.08 9.13
N THR A 42 -7.15 7.52 9.56
CA THR A 42 -8.32 6.65 9.70
C THR A 42 -8.84 6.18 8.33
N ALA A 43 -9.76 5.22 8.33
CA ALA A 43 -10.52 4.83 7.13
C ALA A 43 -11.17 6.01 6.41
N ASP A 44 -11.70 6.98 7.18
CA ASP A 44 -12.32 8.20 6.65
C ASP A 44 -11.31 9.26 6.20
N GLY A 45 -10.01 8.97 6.35
CA GLY A 45 -8.91 9.83 5.94
C GLY A 45 -8.56 10.96 6.91
N VAL A 46 -9.06 10.89 8.15
CA VAL A 46 -8.74 11.84 9.22
C VAL A 46 -7.35 11.53 9.77
N ASN A 47 -6.53 12.56 10.00
CA ASN A 47 -5.21 12.39 10.62
C ASN A 47 -5.35 11.90 12.06
N LYS A 48 -4.59 10.86 12.40
CA LYS A 48 -4.36 10.41 13.78
C LYS A 48 -3.05 10.96 14.31
N THR A 49 -2.95 11.09 15.63
CA THR A 49 -1.67 11.38 16.27
C THR A 49 -0.88 10.07 16.43
N PRO A 50 0.46 10.13 16.54
CA PRO A 50 1.28 8.93 16.73
C PRO A 50 0.95 8.13 18.00
N GLU A 51 0.33 8.77 18.99
CA GLU A 51 -0.09 8.14 20.24
C GLU A 51 -1.41 7.38 20.11
N ASP A 52 -2.20 7.62 19.06
CA ASP A 52 -3.45 6.94 18.82
C ASP A 52 -3.21 5.46 18.47
N GLN A 53 -4.06 4.58 19.00
CA GLN A 53 -4.02 3.18 18.62
C GLN A 53 -4.36 3.02 17.13
N ILE A 54 -3.52 2.27 16.40
CA ILE A 54 -3.76 1.87 15.02
C ILE A 54 -4.70 0.67 15.03
N ILE A 55 -5.89 0.84 14.46
CA ILE A 55 -6.93 -0.19 14.37
C ILE A 55 -7.04 -0.71 12.93
N PRO A 56 -7.66 -1.89 12.70
CA PRO A 56 -8.03 -2.33 11.36
C PRO A 56 -8.67 -1.21 10.55
N THR A 57 -8.37 -1.14 9.25
CA THR A 57 -8.73 -0.09 8.27
C THR A 57 -7.92 1.21 8.33
N ASP A 58 -7.18 1.47 9.41
CA ASP A 58 -6.26 2.61 9.43
C ASP A 58 -5.12 2.40 8.43
N SER A 59 -4.58 3.52 7.92
CA SER A 59 -3.46 3.52 6.99
C SER A 59 -2.32 4.40 7.51
N ILE A 60 -1.08 3.94 7.28
CA ILE A 60 0.13 4.68 7.55
C ILE A 60 0.75 5.03 6.19
N LEU A 61 0.86 6.32 5.93
CA LEU A 61 1.49 6.87 4.74
C LEU A 61 2.93 7.24 5.07
N PHE A 62 3.85 6.69 4.28
CA PHE A 62 5.23 7.13 4.21
C PHE A 62 5.44 7.85 2.88
N GLU A 63 5.87 9.12 2.93
CA GLU A 63 5.95 9.99 1.76
C GLU A 63 7.29 10.73 1.70
N GLU A 64 8.00 10.61 0.58
CA GLU A 64 9.28 11.31 0.35
C GLU A 64 9.12 12.82 0.24
N HIS A 65 10.15 13.55 0.67
CA HIS A 65 10.26 15.00 0.49
C HIS A 65 10.84 15.39 -0.88
N ILE A 66 10.48 14.65 -1.94
CA ILE A 66 10.97 14.88 -3.30
C ILE A 66 9.81 15.39 -4.17
N THR A 67 10.08 16.45 -4.94
CA THR A 67 9.10 17.04 -5.87
C THR A 67 9.68 17.17 -7.28
N PRO A 68 8.85 17.09 -8.33
CA PRO A 68 7.45 16.67 -8.32
C PRO A 68 7.30 15.14 -8.23
N SER A 69 6.14 14.67 -7.79
CA SER A 69 5.77 13.24 -7.70
C SER A 69 6.49 12.44 -6.60
N PRO A 70 6.24 12.74 -5.31
CA PRO A 70 6.87 12.01 -4.21
C PRO A 70 6.50 10.52 -4.26
N ALA A 71 7.48 9.65 -4.02
CA ALA A 71 7.20 8.24 -3.80
C ALA A 71 6.46 8.05 -2.47
N ARG A 72 5.51 7.13 -2.48
CA ARG A 72 4.68 6.80 -1.32
C ARG A 72 4.68 5.30 -1.08
N ILE A 73 4.82 4.91 0.18
CA ILE A 73 4.45 3.57 0.65
C ILE A 73 3.26 3.74 1.59
N VAL A 74 2.20 2.98 1.33
CA VAL A 74 1.03 2.96 2.19
C VAL A 74 0.91 1.58 2.81
N ILE A 75 0.74 1.56 4.12
CA ILE A 75 0.55 0.36 4.91
C ILE A 75 -0.84 0.43 5.54
N ILE A 76 -1.70 -0.52 5.23
CA ILE A 76 -3.08 -0.59 5.73
C ILE A 76 -3.15 -1.71 6.77
N LYS A 77 -3.71 -1.40 7.94
CA LYS A 77 -3.95 -2.37 9.00
C LYS A 77 -5.12 -3.26 8.60
N ILE A 78 -4.88 -4.57 8.54
CA ILE A 78 -5.94 -5.56 8.34
C ILE A 78 -6.32 -6.17 9.70
N ASP A 79 -5.32 -6.63 10.43
CA ASP A 79 -5.48 -7.29 11.74
C ASP A 79 -4.19 -7.13 12.57
N ASP A 80 -4.17 -7.57 13.83
CA ASP A 80 -3.13 -7.35 14.84
C ASP A 80 -1.68 -7.45 14.34
N ASN A 81 -1.37 -8.40 13.47
CA ASN A 81 -0.06 -8.48 12.79
C ASN A 81 -0.17 -8.59 11.27
N LEU A 82 -1.37 -8.44 10.70
CA LEU A 82 -1.61 -8.57 9.28
C LEU A 82 -1.77 -7.18 8.64
N TRP A 83 -1.01 -6.95 7.58
CA TRP A 83 -0.93 -5.67 6.90
C TRP A 83 -1.00 -5.84 5.39
N TYR A 84 -1.62 -4.87 4.74
CA TYR A 84 -1.52 -4.70 3.30
C TYR A 84 -0.54 -3.57 3.00
N VAL A 85 0.43 -3.82 2.12
CA VAL A 85 1.44 -2.83 1.74
C VAL A 85 1.33 -2.58 0.25
N LEU A 86 1.21 -1.31 -0.14
CA LEU A 86 1.22 -0.89 -1.53
C LEU A 86 2.26 0.21 -1.75
N SER A 87 2.73 0.30 -2.98
CA SER A 87 3.71 1.27 -3.44
C SER A 87 3.04 2.15 -4.49
N THR A 88 3.03 3.46 -4.28
CA THR A 88 2.39 4.41 -5.18
C THR A 88 3.22 5.70 -5.29
N SER A 89 2.72 6.70 -6.01
CA SER A 89 3.29 8.03 -6.14
C SER A 89 2.18 9.04 -6.42
N GLU A 90 2.37 10.30 -6.02
CA GLU A 90 1.45 11.34 -6.48
C GLU A 90 1.77 11.69 -7.93
N PRO A 91 0.81 11.63 -8.87
CA PRO A 91 1.07 12.11 -10.22
C PRO A 91 1.32 13.63 -10.18
N PRO A 92 2.18 14.16 -11.07
CA PRO A 92 2.46 15.59 -11.10
C PRO A 92 1.20 16.39 -11.45
N THR A 93 1.09 17.62 -10.95
CA THR A 93 -0.03 18.52 -11.25
C THR A 93 -0.11 18.80 -12.75
N GLY A 94 -1.10 18.20 -13.44
CA GLY A 94 -1.23 18.22 -14.91
C GLY A 94 -1.00 16.87 -15.60
N GLY A 95 -0.65 15.83 -14.84
CA GLY A 95 -0.38 14.48 -15.33
C GLY A 95 1.04 14.30 -15.85
N TYR A 96 1.39 13.06 -16.18
CA TYR A 96 2.70 12.76 -16.75
C TYR A 96 2.86 13.41 -18.14
N PRO A 97 4.01 14.05 -18.45
CA PRO A 97 4.25 14.68 -19.75
C PRO A 97 4.16 13.71 -20.94
N SER A 98 4.42 12.42 -20.70
CA SER A 98 4.33 11.38 -21.71
C SER A 98 3.94 10.04 -21.11
N GLY A 99 3.44 9.12 -21.95
CA GLY A 99 3.21 7.72 -21.54
C GLY A 99 4.49 7.00 -21.10
N ARG A 100 5.67 7.45 -21.58
CA ARG A 100 6.96 6.91 -21.15
C ARG A 100 7.28 7.30 -19.71
N ASP A 101 6.92 8.51 -19.30
CA ASP A 101 7.14 8.99 -17.93
C ASP A 101 6.17 8.30 -16.97
N ALA A 102 4.90 8.12 -17.38
CA ALA A 102 3.94 7.31 -16.63
C ALA A 102 4.42 5.86 -16.45
N MET A 103 4.94 5.23 -17.50
CA MET A 103 5.48 3.88 -17.43
C MET A 103 6.70 3.78 -16.52
N ARG A 104 7.58 4.79 -16.53
CA ARG A 104 8.73 4.85 -15.61
C ARG A 104 8.29 4.96 -14.15
N ALA A 105 7.27 5.77 -13.87
CA ALA A 105 6.72 5.87 -12.52
C ALA A 105 6.14 4.53 -12.04
N ALA A 106 5.31 3.88 -12.87
CA ALA A 106 4.76 2.55 -12.56
C ALA A 106 5.86 1.49 -12.37
N GLN A 107 6.91 1.50 -13.20
CA GLN A 107 8.06 0.60 -13.04
C GLN A 107 8.82 0.86 -11.73
N ALA A 108 8.93 2.12 -11.31
CA ALA A 108 9.54 2.47 -10.04
C ALA A 108 8.70 1.99 -8.85
N GLU A 109 7.37 2.10 -8.94
CA GLU A 109 6.44 1.58 -7.93
C GLU A 109 6.59 0.06 -7.74
N VAL A 110 6.57 -0.69 -8.85
CA VAL A 110 6.79 -2.14 -8.85
C VAL A 110 8.15 -2.50 -8.28
N LYS A 111 9.21 -1.76 -8.65
CA LYS A 111 10.57 -2.00 -8.14
C LYS A 111 10.65 -1.78 -6.64
N ARG A 112 10.05 -0.72 -6.10
CA ARG A 112 10.01 -0.43 -4.66
C ARG A 112 9.30 -1.55 -3.90
N LEU A 113 8.11 -1.97 -4.38
CA LEU A 113 7.38 -3.06 -3.77
C LEU A 113 8.18 -4.38 -3.79
N ARG A 114 8.92 -4.64 -4.88
CA ARG A 114 9.81 -5.81 -4.99
C ARG A 114 10.92 -5.77 -3.94
N ILE A 115 11.57 -4.62 -3.74
CA ILE A 115 12.64 -4.46 -2.73
C ILE A 115 12.08 -4.66 -1.32
N ILE A 116 10.91 -4.09 -1.02
CA ILE A 116 10.23 -4.30 0.26
C ILE A 116 9.97 -5.80 0.47
N LYS A 117 9.39 -6.48 -0.53
CA LYS A 117 9.11 -7.91 -0.49
C LYS A 117 10.38 -8.74 -0.25
N GLU A 118 11.42 -8.49 -1.03
CA GLU A 118 12.73 -9.15 -0.90
C GLU A 118 13.31 -8.96 0.51
N TYR A 119 13.28 -7.74 1.04
CA TYR A 119 13.75 -7.45 2.39
C TYR A 119 12.95 -8.22 3.45
N LEU A 120 11.62 -8.14 3.40
CA LEU A 120 10.74 -8.80 4.37
C LEU A 120 10.89 -10.32 4.37
N SER A 121 11.02 -10.94 3.19
CA SER A 121 11.22 -12.38 3.05
C SER A 121 12.54 -12.90 3.63
N THR A 122 13.50 -12.02 3.94
CA THR A 122 14.77 -12.39 4.59
C THR A 122 14.75 -12.24 6.11
N GLN A 123 13.68 -11.70 6.69
CA GLN A 123 13.60 -11.44 8.13
C GLN A 123 13.04 -12.67 8.87
N MET A 124 13.74 -13.13 9.91
CA MET A 124 13.34 -14.32 10.69
C MET A 124 12.00 -14.18 11.42
N ASN A 125 11.55 -12.94 11.68
CA ASN A 125 10.34 -12.64 12.44
C ASN A 125 9.13 -12.27 11.55
N VAL A 126 9.25 -12.47 10.23
CA VAL A 126 8.14 -12.27 9.29
C VAL A 126 7.57 -13.64 8.95
N LYS A 127 6.27 -13.84 9.22
CA LYS A 127 5.64 -15.15 9.03
C LYS A 127 5.12 -15.36 7.61
N LYS A 128 4.61 -14.29 6.98
CA LYS A 128 3.98 -14.35 5.66
C LYS A 128 4.30 -13.09 4.87
N VAL A 129 4.67 -13.27 3.60
CA VAL A 129 4.84 -12.20 2.60
C VAL A 129 4.33 -12.73 1.26
N GLU A 130 3.16 -12.30 0.83
CA GLU A 130 2.54 -12.78 -0.41
C GLU A 130 2.01 -11.63 -1.24
N ASP A 131 2.03 -11.77 -2.57
CA ASP A 131 1.31 -10.81 -3.41
C ASP A 131 -0.19 -10.95 -3.13
N VAL A 132 -0.90 -9.84 -3.01
CA VAL A 132 -2.35 -9.84 -2.70
C VAL A 132 -3.15 -10.70 -3.69
N ARG A 133 -2.74 -10.75 -4.97
CA ARG A 133 -3.38 -11.59 -6.01
C ARG A 133 -3.18 -13.09 -5.79
N ASN A 134 -2.10 -13.46 -5.12
CA ASN A 134 -1.73 -14.85 -4.84
C ASN A 134 -2.08 -15.25 -3.41
N TRP A 135 -2.58 -14.31 -2.60
CA TRP A 135 -2.88 -14.54 -1.20
C TRP A 135 -4.03 -15.53 -1.06
N GLN A 136 -3.76 -16.64 -0.38
CA GLN A 136 -4.78 -17.62 -0.04
C GLN A 136 -5.16 -17.46 1.44
N PRO A 137 -6.44 -17.15 1.73
CA PRO A 137 -6.98 -17.09 3.07
C PRO A 137 -7.25 -18.51 3.58
N ASP A 138 -7.10 -18.72 4.88
CA ASP A 138 -7.40 -20.02 5.50
C ASP A 138 -8.91 -20.28 5.53
N MET A 139 -9.71 -19.21 5.69
CA MET A 139 -11.17 -19.26 5.56
C MET A 139 -11.70 -18.28 4.51
N ARG A 140 -12.70 -18.71 3.72
CA ARG A 140 -13.31 -17.86 2.69
C ARG A 140 -13.98 -16.59 3.23
N ALA A 141 -14.49 -16.63 4.47
CA ALA A 141 -15.12 -15.46 5.10
C ALA A 141 -14.08 -14.37 5.40
N GLU A 142 -12.93 -14.75 5.94
CA GLU A 142 -11.78 -13.86 6.20
C GLU A 142 -11.28 -13.23 4.90
N ALA A 143 -11.34 -13.96 3.78
CA ALA A 143 -10.99 -13.44 2.45
C ALA A 143 -11.78 -12.18 2.08
N ALA A 144 -13.11 -12.24 2.26
CA ALA A 144 -14.01 -11.17 1.86
C ALA A 144 -13.77 -9.94 2.74
N ASP A 145 -13.67 -10.14 4.05
CA ASP A 145 -13.43 -9.06 5.01
C ASP A 145 -12.08 -8.37 4.75
N VAL A 146 -11.01 -9.13 4.52
CA VAL A 146 -9.68 -8.55 4.20
C VAL A 146 -9.71 -7.80 2.88
N LEU A 147 -10.32 -8.36 1.84
CA LEU A 147 -10.41 -7.70 0.54
C LEU A 147 -11.28 -6.45 0.59
N ASP A 148 -12.33 -6.43 1.41
CA ASP A 148 -13.18 -5.26 1.63
C ASP A 148 -12.43 -4.17 2.40
N ILE A 149 -11.68 -4.51 3.45
CA ILE A 149 -10.78 -3.57 4.15
C ILE A 149 -9.78 -2.94 3.16
N ILE A 150 -9.11 -3.78 2.36
CA ILE A 150 -8.16 -3.32 1.35
C ILE A 150 -8.87 -2.40 0.37
N LYS A 151 -10.02 -2.81 -0.17
CA LYS A 151 -10.77 -2.03 -1.15
C LYS A 151 -11.21 -0.68 -0.58
N GLU A 152 -11.69 -0.63 0.65
CA GLU A 152 -12.16 0.60 1.28
C GLU A 152 -11.00 1.55 1.58
N ALA A 153 -9.95 1.07 2.24
CA ALA A 153 -8.80 1.90 2.59
C ALA A 153 -8.00 2.32 1.33
N SER A 154 -7.95 1.48 0.31
CA SER A 154 -7.18 1.75 -0.92
C SER A 154 -7.85 2.74 -1.86
N LYS A 155 -9.17 2.97 -1.78
CA LYS A 155 -9.88 3.98 -2.60
C LYS A 155 -9.25 5.37 -2.52
N ARG A 156 -8.59 5.69 -1.42
CA ARG A 156 -7.91 6.97 -1.22
C ARG A 156 -6.57 7.05 -1.94
N TRP A 157 -5.92 5.92 -2.13
CA TRP A 157 -4.51 5.83 -2.54
C TRP A 157 -4.35 5.36 -3.99
N ILE A 158 -5.29 4.56 -4.48
CA ILE A 158 -5.33 4.04 -5.85
C ILE A 158 -6.25 4.96 -6.67
N ASN A 159 -5.64 5.78 -7.55
CA ASN A 159 -6.33 6.68 -8.48
C ASN A 159 -6.36 6.13 -9.91
#